data_AF-A0A0D2Q3E9-F1
#
_entry.id   AF-A0A0D2Q3E9-F1
#
_cell.length_a   1.000
_cell.length_b   1.000
_cell.length_c   1.000
_cell.angle_alpha   90.00
_cell.angle_beta   90.00
_cell.angle_gamma   90.00
#
_symmetry.space_group_name_H-M   'P 1'
#
loop_
_entity.id
_entity.type
_entity.pdbx_description
1 polymer ?
#
loop_
_entity_poly.entity_id
_entity_poly.type
_entity_poly.pdbx_seq_one_letter_code
_entity_poly.pdbx_strand_id
1 'polypeptide(L)'
;MVDWCLDELRHKASLIPEGHLVPPVIVYNGDVVKSDSALPADYKTSLQNAVMAFEKKIPERLKDWHPGSDEKVLDLVHPSLFSPVYGRTRI
;
A
#
# COMPACT_ATOMS: atom_id res chain seq x y z
N MET A 1 21.61 1.69 4.83
CA MET A 1 20.42 0.85 4.51
C MET A 1 19.45 1.64 3.63
N VAL A 2 19.07 2.87 4.02
CA VAL A 2 18.23 3.75 3.18
C VAL A 2 18.85 4.05 1.81
N ASP A 3 20.18 4.24 1.73
CA ASP A 3 20.86 4.55 0.46
C ASP A 3 20.64 3.46 -0.59
N TRP A 4 20.72 2.18 -0.19
CA TRP A 4 20.43 1.05 -1.09
C TRP A 4 18.99 1.06 -1.60
N CYS A 5 18.03 1.40 -0.75
CA CYS A 5 16.64 1.55 -1.17
C CYS A 5 16.49 2.71 -2.18
N LEU A 6 17.19 3.83 -1.95
CA LEU A 6 17.16 4.98 -2.87
C LEU A 6 17.80 4.64 -4.22
N ASP A 7 18.92 3.92 -4.21
CA ASP A 7 19.61 3.49 -5.43
C ASP A 7 18.77 2.47 -6.21
N GLU A 8 18.11 1.54 -5.53
CA GLU A 8 17.13 0.64 -6.17
C GLU A 8 15.98 1.41 -6.80
N LEU A 9 15.40 2.39 -6.10
CA LEU A 9 14.31 3.22 -6.62
C LEU A 9 14.74 4.02 -7.85
N ARG A 10 15.96 4.60 -7.83
CA ARG A 10 16.53 5.31 -9.00
C ARG A 10 16.74 4.37 -10.17
N HIS A 11 17.29 3.17 -9.92
CA HIS A 11 17.46 2.16 -10.96
C HIS A 11 16.12 1.77 -11.57
N LYS A 12 15.11 1.43 -10.76
CA LYS A 12 13.76 1.08 -11.22
C LYS A 12 13.11 2.22 -12.00
N ALA A 13 13.28 3.47 -11.56
CA ALA A 13 12.75 4.64 -12.26
C ALA A 13 13.39 4.81 -13.65
N SER A 14 14.68 4.49 -13.81
CA SER A 14 15.36 4.55 -15.12
C SER A 14 14.83 3.55 -16.15
N LEU A 15 14.10 2.52 -15.70
CA LEU A 15 13.46 1.52 -16.56
C LEU A 15 12.09 1.97 -17.10
N ILE A 16 11.55 3.08 -16.60
CA ILE A 16 10.25 3.61 -17.01
C ILE A 16 10.45 4.44 -18.29
N PRO A 17 9.77 4.12 -19.41
CA PRO A 17 9.86 4.91 -20.63
C PRO A 17 9.40 6.35 -20.40
N GLU A 18 10.07 7.31 -21.05
CA GLU A 18 9.63 8.71 -21.07
C GLU A 18 8.30 8.83 -21.84
N GLY A 19 7.26 9.36 -21.18
CA GLY A 19 5.94 9.52 -21.78
C GLY A 19 4.82 9.79 -20.77
N HIS A 20 3.60 10.02 -21.26
CA HIS A 20 2.45 10.35 -20.42
C HIS A 20 1.79 9.12 -19.76
N LEU A 21 2.06 7.92 -20.26
CA LEU A 21 1.53 6.67 -19.74
C LEU A 21 2.67 5.86 -19.12
N VAL A 22 2.75 5.90 -17.79
CA VAL A 22 3.68 5.06 -17.04
C VAL A 22 3.12 3.64 -17.01
N PRO A 23 3.79 2.64 -17.63
CA PRO A 23 3.35 1.26 -17.54
C PRO A 23 3.45 0.76 -16.08
N PRO A 24 2.69 -0.28 -15.70
CA PRO A 24 2.87 -0.92 -14.40
C PRO A 24 4.32 -1.35 -14.20
N VAL A 25 4.87 -1.07 -13.03
CA VAL A 25 6.24 -1.41 -12.64
C VAL A 25 6.20 -2.65 -11.78
N ILE A 26 6.94 -3.69 -12.15
CA ILE A 26 7.11 -4.88 -11.30
C ILE A 26 7.96 -4.47 -10.10
N VAL A 27 7.39 -4.57 -8.89
CA VAL A 27 8.07 -4.18 -7.66
C VAL A 27 8.59 -5.38 -6.87
N TYR A 28 8.03 -6.57 -7.10
CA TYR A 28 8.44 -7.81 -6.44
C TYR A 28 8.12 -9.04 -7.31
N ASN A 29 8.80 -10.16 -7.04
CA ASN A 29 8.54 -11.44 -7.72
C ASN A 29 7.11 -11.93 -7.47
N GLY A 30 6.56 -12.72 -8.40
CA GLY A 30 5.20 -13.24 -8.29
C GLY A 30 4.13 -12.24 -8.75
N ASP A 31 4.39 -11.52 -9.85
CA ASP A 31 3.46 -10.61 -10.51
C ASP A 31 2.95 -9.45 -9.63
N VAL A 32 3.75 -9.02 -8.66
CA VAL A 32 3.46 -7.85 -7.83
C VAL A 32 3.86 -6.59 -8.59
N VAL A 33 2.86 -5.82 -9.01
CA VAL A 33 3.04 -4.58 -9.79
C VAL A 33 2.55 -3.35 -9.03
N LYS A 34 3.23 -2.23 -9.25
CA LYS A 34 2.76 -0.88 -8.89
C LYS A 34 2.27 -0.18 -10.15
N SER A 35 1.09 0.42 -10.10
CA SER A 35 0.61 1.33 -11.14
C SER A 35 -0.23 2.45 -10.52
N ASP A 36 0.03 3.67 -10.97
CA ASP A 36 -0.71 4.85 -10.53
C ASP A 36 -2.02 5.03 -11.34
N SER A 37 -2.22 4.22 -12.39
CA SER A 37 -3.36 4.27 -13.32
C SER A 37 -4.12 2.93 -13.42
N ALA A 38 -3.80 1.94 -12.58
CA ALA A 38 -4.48 0.63 -12.59
C ALA A 38 -5.97 0.71 -12.26
N LEU A 39 -6.40 1.78 -11.58
CA LEU A 39 -7.78 1.99 -11.17
C LEU A 39 -8.31 3.31 -11.74
N PRO A 40 -9.59 3.36 -12.16
CA PRO A 40 -10.26 4.62 -12.50
C PRO A 40 -10.22 5.62 -11.33
N ALA A 41 -10.09 6.90 -11.65
CA ALA A 41 -9.93 7.96 -10.64
C ALA A 41 -11.14 8.05 -9.69
N ASP A 42 -12.33 7.90 -10.24
CA ASP A 42 -13.62 7.81 -9.56
C ASP A 42 -13.70 6.62 -8.61
N TYR A 43 -13.17 5.45 -9.00
CA TYR A 43 -13.08 4.30 -8.10
C TYR A 43 -12.16 4.59 -6.91
N LYS A 44 -10.97 5.15 -7.17
CA LYS A 44 -10.02 5.55 -6.12
C LYS A 44 -10.67 6.53 -5.13
N THR A 45 -11.34 7.56 -5.62
CA THR A 45 -12.04 8.55 -4.78
C THR A 45 -13.15 7.89 -3.96
N SER A 46 -13.95 7.02 -4.57
CA SER A 46 -15.02 6.28 -3.87
C SER A 46 -14.47 5.43 -2.72
N LEU A 47 -13.39 4.69 -2.97
CA LEU A 47 -12.72 3.88 -1.95
C LEU A 47 -12.19 4.73 -0.79
N GLN A 48 -11.50 5.83 -1.08
CA GLN A 48 -11.00 6.75 -0.05
C GLN A 48 -12.14 7.33 0.80
N ASN A 49 -13.25 7.72 0.17
CA ASN A 49 -14.43 8.23 0.88
C ASN A 49 -15.05 7.17 1.80
N ALA A 50 -15.15 5.92 1.33
CA ALA A 50 -15.65 4.81 2.13
C ALA A 50 -14.75 4.53 3.35
N VAL A 51 -13.43 4.52 3.16
CA VAL A 51 -12.46 4.33 4.23
C VAL A 51 -12.53 5.46 5.25
N MET A 52 -12.55 6.73 4.83
CA MET A 52 -12.71 7.86 5.74
C MET A 52 -14.02 7.79 6.54
N ALA A 53 -15.12 7.37 5.90
CA ALA A 53 -16.40 7.22 6.58
C ALA A 53 -16.39 6.07 7.60
N PHE A 54 -15.62 5.01 7.35
CA PHE A 54 -15.38 3.93 8.30
C PHE A 54 -14.52 4.40 9.48
N GLU A 55 -13.38 5.03 9.21
CA GLU A 55 -12.46 5.57 10.23
C GLU A 55 -13.15 6.53 11.20
N LYS A 56 -13.97 7.45 10.69
CA LYS A 56 -14.72 8.41 11.53
C LYS A 56 -15.68 7.77 12.52
N LYS A 57 -16.10 6.52 12.29
CA LYS A 57 -16.98 5.78 13.19
C LYS A 57 -16.22 5.05 14.30
N ILE A 58 -14.89 4.97 14.23
CA ILE A 58 -14.04 4.34 15.24
C ILE A 58 -13.86 5.31 16.41
N PRO A 59 -14.31 4.98 17.63
CA PRO A 59 -14.04 5.79 18.81
C PRO A 59 -12.52 5.92 19.05
N GLU A 60 -12.05 7.08 19.52
CA GLU A 60 -10.61 7.34 19.70
C GLU A 60 -9.89 6.25 20.50
N ARG A 61 -10.50 5.80 21.60
CA ARG A 61 -9.97 4.72 22.46
C ARG A 61 -9.84 3.36 21.79
N LEU A 62 -10.44 3.17 20.61
CA LEU A 62 -10.44 1.94 19.83
C LEU A 62 -9.60 2.06 18.55
N LYS A 63 -8.96 3.20 18.30
CA LYS A 63 -8.03 3.34 17.19
C LYS A 63 -6.78 2.51 17.46
N ASP A 64 -6.50 1.59 16.54
CA ASP A 64 -5.34 0.71 16.58
C ASP A 64 -4.13 1.42 15.98
N TRP A 65 -3.49 2.30 16.76
CA TRP A 65 -2.30 3.01 16.32
C TRP A 65 -1.12 2.06 16.23
N HIS A 66 -0.45 2.06 15.09
CA HIS A 66 0.70 1.19 14.84
C HIS A 66 1.79 1.42 15.89
N PRO A 67 2.32 0.36 16.54
CA PRO A 67 3.36 0.50 17.54
C PRO A 67 4.59 1.26 17.03
N GLY A 68 5.06 2.23 17.81
CA GLY A 68 6.23 3.05 17.45
C GLY A 68 5.98 4.12 16.37
N SER A 69 4.73 4.30 15.92
CA SER A 69 4.40 5.32 14.91
C SER A 69 4.18 6.74 15.46
N ASP A 70 4.15 6.92 16.79
CA ASP A 70 3.78 8.20 17.41
C ASP A 70 2.39 8.68 16.94
N GLU A 71 1.43 7.74 16.91
CA GLU A 71 0.03 7.95 16.48
C GLU A 71 -0.11 8.53 15.05
N LYS A 72 0.84 8.23 14.16
CA LYS A 72 0.82 8.69 12.76
C LYS A 72 0.32 7.64 11.78
N VAL A 73 0.28 6.38 12.20
CA VAL A 73 -0.13 5.25 11.34
C VAL A 73 -1.25 4.52 12.06
N LEU A 74 -2.45 4.56 11.48
CA LEU A 74 -3.62 3.84 11.99
C LEU A 74 -3.77 2.52 11.23
N ASP A 75 -3.75 1.40 11.95
CA ASP A 75 -3.98 0.08 11.36
C ASP A 75 -5.50 -0.17 11.26
N LEU A 76 -6.06 -0.04 10.05
CA LEU A 76 -7.45 -0.45 9.79
C LEU A 76 -7.62 -1.96 9.85
N VAL A 77 -6.56 -2.67 9.45
CA VAL A 77 -6.39 -4.12 9.57
C VAL A 77 -4.93 -4.32 9.93
N HIS A 78 -4.65 -4.67 11.19
CA HIS A 78 -3.28 -4.90 11.61
C HIS A 78 -2.72 -6.18 10.95
N PRO A 79 -1.69 -6.09 10.10
CA PRO A 79 -1.26 -7.20 9.25
C PRO A 79 -0.78 -8.41 10.07
N SER A 80 -0.22 -8.21 11.26
CA SER A 80 0.19 -9.32 12.13
C SER A 80 -0.99 -10.14 12.69
N LEU A 81 -2.20 -9.59 12.72
CA LEU A 81 -3.39 -10.30 13.23
C LEU A 81 -3.93 -11.34 12.22
N PHE A 82 -3.53 -11.25 10.96
CA PHE A 82 -3.99 -12.11 9.88
C PHE A 82 -2.81 -12.72 9.11
N SER A 83 -1.85 -13.25 9.85
CA SER A 83 -0.65 -13.86 9.27
C SER A 83 -1.02 -15.04 8.34
N PRO A 84 -0.36 -15.17 7.17
CA PRO A 84 -0.58 -16.30 6.28
C PRO A 84 -0.18 -17.62 6.97
N VAL A 85 -1.02 -18.65 6.80
CA VAL A 85 -0.76 -19.99 7.32
C VAL A 85 -0.49 -20.92 6.14
N TYR A 86 0.75 -21.41 6.03
CA TYR A 86 1.14 -22.33 4.95
C TYR A 86 0.25 -23.58 4.93
N GLY A 87 -0.19 -23.96 3.72
CA GLY A 87 -1.11 -25.08 3.51
C GLY A 87 -2.58 -24.77 3.84
N ARG A 88 -2.90 -23.55 4.29
CA ARG A 88 -4.29 -23.13 4.61
C ARG A 88 -4.69 -21.85 3.89
N THR A 89 -3.91 -20.79 4.03
CA THR A 89 -4.18 -19.52 3.35
C THR A 89 -3.88 -19.71 1.87
N ARG A 90 -4.85 -19.42 1.00
CA ARG A 90 -4.63 -19.44 -0.45
C ARG A 90 -3.69 -18.30 -0.82
N ILE A 91 -2.57 -18.65 -1.46
CA ILE A 91 -1.56 -17.73 -1.97
C ILE A 91 -1.79 -17.60 -3.48
#